data_AF-A0A953U9I6-F1
#
_entry.id   AF-A0A953U9I6-F1
#
_cell.length_a   1.000
_cell.length_b   1.000
_cell.length_c   1.000
_cell.angle_alpha   90.00
_cell.angle_beta   90.00
_cell.angle_gamma   90.00
#
_symmetry.space_group_name_H-M   'P 1'
#
loop_
_entity.id
_entity.type
_entity.pdbx_description
1 polymer ?
#
loop_
_entity_poly.entity_id
_entity_poly.type
_entity_poly.pdbx_seq_one_letter_code
_entity_poly.pdbx_strand_id
1 'polypeptide(L)'
;MTVPPEFRAQADTLPAALRALLDAELVAGNSVAEAGSYFPAPPAGAFFQLTRPVTTRPRQSEGGLIYPLLENSLHCGSYSDERGFYFILEPPLAPPPEPDMDAIREARSPEAAPPRTFSADPATAAGRFERSMEIDYSKWHDGEGYDLHAIAEATPADRTAIEAMLLPRCAADWRDVEALAALRTPAAIDALKHAWAHGPATIRSAIARHAPELIPEPERIRSLLEILETASLSSSLSQAIDQAEDFHPQPVIEALLRGTLRRSGEAPVHFAALLMFLHGKAESAFDWDQRPFFLRFLTPDRKDREAAFVELCSKIGVDPSPYL
;
A
#
# COMPACT_ATOMS: atom_id res chain seq x y z
N MET A 1 1.01 -2.03 47.10
CA MET A 1 -0.35 -2.37 46.66
C MET A 1 -0.32 -3.72 45.97
N THR A 2 -1.46 -4.39 45.79
CA THR A 2 -1.54 -5.69 45.07
C THR A 2 -2.08 -5.48 43.65
N VAL A 3 -1.79 -6.43 42.75
CA VAL A 3 -2.36 -6.44 41.39
C VAL A 3 -3.90 -6.38 41.47
N PRO A 4 -4.56 -5.46 40.75
CA PRO A 4 -6.02 -5.37 40.70
C PRO A 4 -6.65 -6.74 40.40
N PRO A 5 -7.75 -7.13 41.07
CA PRO A 5 -8.37 -8.45 40.91
C PRO A 5 -8.60 -8.87 39.45
N GLU A 6 -9.01 -7.93 38.61
CA GLU A 6 -9.28 -8.10 37.18
C GLU A 6 -8.06 -8.52 36.36
N PHE A 7 -6.84 -8.20 36.81
CA PHE A 7 -5.60 -8.52 36.09
C PHE A 7 -4.83 -9.69 36.70
N ARG A 8 -5.29 -10.29 37.80
CA ARG A 8 -4.56 -11.36 38.51
C ARG A 8 -4.29 -12.57 37.62
N ALA A 9 -5.30 -13.03 36.88
CA ALA A 9 -5.17 -14.18 36.02
C ALA A 9 -4.04 -14.02 34.99
N GLN A 10 -3.90 -12.82 34.39
CA GLN A 10 -2.82 -12.50 33.47
C GLN A 10 -1.48 -12.36 34.22
N ALA A 11 -1.48 -11.72 35.38
CA ALA A 11 -0.26 -11.50 36.15
C ALA A 11 0.36 -12.82 36.64
N ASP A 12 -0.47 -13.83 36.89
CA ASP A 12 -0.04 -15.18 37.29
C ASP A 12 0.62 -15.96 36.13
N THR A 13 0.49 -15.47 34.88
CA THR A 13 1.21 -16.02 33.72
C THR A 13 2.58 -15.37 33.48
N LEU A 14 2.89 -14.26 34.18
CA LEU A 14 4.15 -13.56 33.98
C LEU A 14 5.35 -14.43 34.40
N PRO A 15 6.44 -14.42 33.62
CA PRO A 15 7.72 -14.94 34.05
C PRO A 15 8.16 -14.31 35.38
N ALA A 16 8.83 -15.09 36.22
CA ALA A 16 9.16 -14.70 37.61
C ALA A 16 9.86 -13.33 37.72
N ALA A 17 10.77 -13.01 36.79
CA ALA A 17 11.48 -11.73 36.77
C ALA A 17 10.55 -10.54 36.48
N LEU A 18 9.61 -10.68 35.54
CA LEU A 18 8.63 -9.63 35.22
C LEU A 18 7.57 -9.50 36.32
N ARG A 19 7.16 -10.62 36.92
CA ARG A 19 6.24 -10.60 38.07
C ARG A 19 6.87 -9.86 39.25
N ALA A 20 8.13 -10.15 39.57
CA ALA A 20 8.86 -9.45 40.61
C ALA A 20 8.99 -7.93 40.34
N LEU A 21 9.23 -7.55 39.08
CA LEU A 21 9.26 -6.14 38.67
C LEU A 21 7.89 -5.47 38.87
N LEU A 22 6.81 -6.09 38.40
CA LEU A 22 5.46 -5.57 38.56
C LEU A 22 5.11 -5.39 40.06
N ASP A 23 5.36 -6.41 40.87
CA ASP A 23 5.08 -6.36 42.31
C ASP A 23 5.91 -5.26 43.00
N ALA A 24 7.18 -5.09 42.64
CA ALA A 24 8.03 -4.02 43.17
C ALA A 24 7.50 -2.62 42.84
N GLU A 25 7.06 -2.39 41.60
CA GLU A 25 6.47 -1.12 41.16
C GLU A 25 5.14 -0.82 41.89
N LEU A 26 4.29 -1.83 42.09
CA LEU A 26 3.05 -1.69 42.85
C LEU A 26 3.31 -1.42 44.34
N VAL A 27 4.42 -1.91 44.90
CA VAL A 27 4.88 -1.57 46.25
C VAL A 27 5.43 -0.14 46.30
N ALA A 28 6.13 0.33 45.26
CA ALA A 28 6.58 1.71 45.10
C ALA A 28 5.43 2.71 44.77
N GLY A 29 4.18 2.22 44.79
CA GLY A 29 2.97 3.02 44.62
C GLY A 29 2.59 3.28 43.17
N ASN A 30 3.21 2.61 42.20
CA ASN A 30 2.74 2.63 40.81
C ASN A 30 1.40 1.88 40.71
N SER A 31 0.75 1.96 39.55
CA SER A 31 -0.51 1.27 39.27
C SER A 31 -0.52 0.76 37.83
N VAL A 32 -1.30 -0.29 37.59
CA VAL A 32 -1.57 -0.80 36.24
C VAL A 32 -2.65 0.09 35.60
N ALA A 33 -2.32 0.69 34.45
CA ALA A 33 -3.25 1.44 33.62
C ALA A 33 -4.06 0.49 32.71
N GLU A 34 -3.39 -0.51 32.14
CA GLU A 34 -3.97 -1.46 31.19
C GLU A 34 -3.23 -2.80 31.25
N ALA A 35 -3.92 -3.89 30.94
CA ALA A 35 -3.32 -5.19 30.64
C ALA A 35 -4.02 -5.87 29.45
N GLY A 36 -3.25 -6.56 28.61
CA GLY A 36 -3.77 -7.17 27.38
C GLY A 36 -2.87 -8.27 26.83
N SER A 37 -3.32 -8.96 25.77
CA SER A 37 -2.64 -10.11 25.14
C SER A 37 -2.49 -9.93 23.62
N TYR A 38 -2.11 -8.71 23.21
CA TYR A 38 -1.88 -8.29 21.83
C TYR A 38 -0.68 -7.35 21.79
N PHE A 39 -0.41 -6.73 20.63
CA PHE A 39 0.74 -5.86 20.42
C PHE A 39 0.99 -4.92 21.63
N PRO A 40 2.19 -4.94 22.22
CA PRO A 40 3.43 -5.58 21.73
C PRO A 40 3.58 -7.08 22.06
N ALA A 41 2.71 -7.66 22.88
CA ALA A 41 2.72 -9.09 23.19
C ALA A 41 2.10 -9.95 22.07
N PRO A 42 2.63 -11.15 21.79
CA PRO A 42 1.94 -12.14 20.95
C PRO A 42 0.70 -12.70 21.67
N PRO A 43 -0.23 -13.37 20.97
CA PRO A 43 -1.43 -13.95 21.58
C PRO A 43 -1.17 -14.96 22.72
N ALA A 44 0.03 -15.57 22.75
CA ALA A 44 0.45 -16.51 23.78
C ALA A 44 1.06 -15.82 25.02
N GLY A 45 1.09 -14.50 25.05
CA GLY A 45 1.71 -13.69 26.10
C GLY A 45 0.79 -12.61 26.65
N ALA A 46 1.35 -11.71 27.45
CA ALA A 46 0.60 -10.61 28.07
C ALA A 46 1.47 -9.38 28.31
N PHE A 47 0.87 -8.19 28.28
CA PHE A 47 1.52 -6.95 28.69
C PHE A 47 0.78 -6.29 29.85
N PHE A 48 1.52 -5.48 30.62
CA PHE A 48 0.99 -4.60 31.66
C PHE A 48 1.55 -3.20 31.45
N GLN A 49 0.69 -2.24 31.18
CA GLN A 49 1.07 -0.83 31.10
C GLN A 49 0.95 -0.19 32.48
N LEU A 50 2.03 0.43 32.94
CA LEU A 50 2.05 1.16 34.20
C LEU A 50 1.57 2.61 33.99
N THR A 51 1.02 3.20 35.05
CA THR A 51 0.62 4.62 35.06
C THR A 51 1.81 5.58 35.16
N ARG A 52 2.97 5.10 35.63
CA ARG A 52 4.22 5.85 35.77
C ARG A 52 5.38 5.01 35.25
N PRO A 53 6.49 5.62 34.78
CA PRO A 53 7.69 4.88 34.41
C PRO A 53 8.21 4.00 35.56
N VAL A 54 8.96 2.96 35.23
CA VAL A 54 9.57 2.07 36.22
C VAL A 54 10.61 2.84 37.02
N THR A 55 10.55 2.72 38.35
CA THR A 55 11.42 3.48 39.28
C THR A 55 12.27 2.58 40.17
N THR A 56 11.90 1.32 40.32
CA THR A 56 12.56 0.36 41.22
C THR A 56 13.85 -0.23 40.66
N ARG A 57 14.16 0.02 39.38
CA ARG A 57 15.40 -0.45 38.74
C ARG A 57 15.80 0.43 37.54
N PRO A 58 17.08 0.40 37.12
CA PRO A 58 17.51 1.10 35.92
C PRO A 58 16.93 0.49 34.63
N ARG A 59 16.88 1.30 33.57
CA ARG A 59 16.48 0.94 32.20
C ARG A 59 17.59 0.16 31.47
N GLN A 60 17.87 -1.06 31.94
CA GLN A 60 18.95 -1.91 31.44
C GLN A 60 18.51 -3.37 31.43
N SER A 61 19.03 -4.14 30.47
CA SER A 61 18.84 -5.58 30.40
C SER A 61 19.70 -6.28 31.45
N GLU A 62 19.07 -6.82 32.50
CA GLU A 62 19.76 -7.51 33.59
C GLU A 62 18.78 -8.41 34.36
N GLY A 63 19.24 -9.54 34.89
CA GLY A 63 18.45 -10.40 35.78
C GLY A 63 17.27 -11.07 35.09
N GLY A 64 17.45 -11.52 33.83
CA GLY A 64 16.42 -12.17 33.04
C GLY A 64 15.37 -11.22 32.43
N LEU A 65 15.57 -9.91 32.54
CA LEU A 65 14.80 -8.91 31.83
C LEU A 65 15.60 -8.33 30.67
N ILE A 66 14.96 -8.20 29.53
CA ILE A 66 15.44 -7.44 28.37
C ILE A 66 14.76 -6.08 28.41
N TYR A 67 15.51 -4.99 28.27
CA TYR A 67 14.97 -3.64 28.09
C TYR A 67 15.10 -3.22 26.63
N PRO A 68 14.17 -3.63 25.73
CA PRO A 68 14.17 -3.12 24.38
C PRO A 68 13.69 -1.67 24.40
N LEU A 69 14.44 -0.79 23.71
CA LEU A 69 14.03 0.59 23.50
C LEU A 69 12.83 0.61 22.53
N LEU A 70 11.63 0.55 23.09
CA LEU A 70 10.35 0.66 22.40
C LEU A 70 9.76 2.04 22.71
N GLU A 71 10.34 3.08 22.11
CA GLU A 71 9.84 4.46 22.21
C GLU A 71 8.86 4.73 21.06
N ASN A 72 7.58 4.93 21.41
CA ASN A 72 6.55 5.35 20.47
C ASN A 72 5.49 6.20 21.18
N SER A 73 4.41 6.56 20.48
CA SER A 73 3.32 7.39 21.03
C SER A 73 2.50 6.69 22.12
N LEU A 74 2.66 5.38 22.32
CA LEU A 74 1.89 4.56 23.27
C LEU A 74 2.68 4.21 24.53
N HIS A 75 4.01 4.17 24.47
CA HIS A 75 4.88 3.85 25.61
C HIS A 75 6.31 4.41 25.43
N CYS A 76 6.96 4.79 26.54
CA CYS A 76 8.32 5.36 26.53
C CYS A 76 9.44 4.39 26.89
N GLY A 77 9.09 3.14 27.20
CA GLY A 77 10.02 2.12 27.65
C GLY A 77 9.30 0.81 27.88
N SER A 78 10.05 -0.29 27.84
CA SER A 78 9.49 -1.60 28.09
C SER A 78 10.51 -2.56 28.67
N TYR A 79 10.05 -3.45 29.53
CA TYR A 79 10.80 -4.61 30.00
C TYR A 79 10.11 -5.86 29.47
N SER A 80 10.89 -6.74 28.86
CA SER A 80 10.42 -7.99 28.27
C SER A 80 11.14 -9.19 28.87
N ASP A 81 10.56 -10.37 28.73
CA ASP A 81 11.28 -11.63 28.89
C ASP A 81 12.18 -11.89 27.66
N GLU A 82 13.07 -12.89 27.76
CA GLU A 82 14.01 -13.26 26.69
C GLU A 82 13.32 -13.64 25.37
N ARG A 83 12.07 -14.10 25.44
CA ARG A 83 11.30 -14.55 24.28
C ARG A 83 10.50 -13.44 23.60
N GLY A 84 10.32 -12.29 24.24
CA GLY A 84 9.46 -11.23 23.69
C GLY A 84 7.96 -11.55 23.81
N PHE A 85 7.56 -12.34 24.80
CA PHE A 85 6.17 -12.77 24.98
C PHE A 85 5.46 -11.95 26.05
N TYR A 86 6.18 -11.51 27.07
CA TYR A 86 5.60 -10.80 28.21
C TYR A 86 6.25 -9.45 28.40
N PHE A 87 5.46 -8.43 28.71
CA PHE A 87 5.94 -7.05 28.79
C PHE A 87 5.43 -6.31 30.02
N ILE A 88 6.30 -5.50 30.64
CA ILE A 88 5.92 -4.37 31.50
C ILE A 88 6.22 -3.09 30.72
N LEU A 89 5.20 -2.30 30.41
CA LEU A 89 5.28 -1.09 29.59
C LEU A 89 5.25 0.16 30.48
N GLU A 90 6.14 1.10 30.19
CA GLU A 90 6.10 2.44 30.76
C GLU A 90 5.08 3.29 29.98
N PRO A 91 4.37 4.24 30.63
CA PRO A 91 3.42 5.11 29.94
C PRO A 91 4.11 5.95 28.86
N PRO A 92 3.39 6.50 27.88
CA PRO A 92 3.99 7.40 26.90
C PRO A 92 4.52 8.65 27.61
N LEU A 93 5.60 9.23 27.09
CA LEU A 93 6.00 10.58 27.51
C LEU A 93 4.88 11.55 27.14
N ALA A 94 4.70 12.58 27.95
CA ALA A 94 3.90 13.72 27.52
C ALA A 94 4.43 14.17 26.15
N PRO A 95 3.55 14.37 25.15
CA PRO A 95 4.00 14.81 23.85
C PRO A 95 4.81 16.09 24.03
N PRO A 96 5.91 16.27 23.28
CA PRO A 96 6.56 17.57 23.27
C PRO A 96 5.52 18.62 22.87
N PRO A 97 5.68 19.88 23.30
CA PRO A 97 4.81 20.96 22.82
C PRO A 97 4.76 20.91 21.30
N GLU A 98 3.56 21.06 20.74
CA GLU A 98 3.39 21.01 19.29
C GLU A 98 4.34 22.01 18.63
N PRO A 99 5.05 21.60 17.56
CA PRO A 99 5.87 22.54 16.82
C PRO A 99 5.00 23.71 16.37
N ASP A 100 5.54 24.93 16.44
CA ASP A 100 4.85 26.08 15.89
C ASP A 100 4.77 25.93 14.36
N MET A 101 3.63 25.42 13.90
CA MET A 101 3.41 25.11 12.50
C MET A 101 3.40 26.39 11.64
N ASP A 102 3.06 27.54 12.23
CA ASP A 102 3.12 28.83 11.55
C ASP A 102 4.57 29.29 11.44
N ALA A 103 5.39 29.19 12.50
CA ALA A 103 6.82 29.47 12.40
C ALA A 103 7.55 28.52 11.43
N ILE A 104 7.17 27.25 11.38
CA ILE A 104 7.70 26.30 10.37
C ILE A 104 7.25 26.70 8.97
N ARG A 105 5.98 27.08 8.80
CA ARG A 105 5.45 27.54 7.50
C ARG A 105 6.12 28.83 7.08
N GLU A 106 6.39 29.77 7.98
CA GLU A 106 7.13 31.01 7.70
C GLU A 106 8.60 30.74 7.38
N ALA A 107 9.28 29.89 8.15
CA ALA A 107 10.68 29.52 7.91
C ALA A 107 10.87 28.69 6.63
N ARG A 108 9.85 27.92 6.23
CA ARG A 108 9.83 27.13 5.00
C ARG A 108 9.11 27.80 3.86
N SER A 109 8.44 28.93 4.09
CA SER A 109 7.85 29.73 3.05
C SER A 109 9.01 30.11 2.16
N PRO A 110 9.11 29.51 0.95
CA PRO A 110 10.11 29.97 0.03
C PRO A 110 9.81 31.45 -0.14
N GLU A 111 10.84 32.30 -0.01
CA GLU A 111 10.80 33.65 -0.55
C GLU A 111 10.14 33.52 -1.92
N ALA A 112 8.89 34.01 -2.04
CA ALA A 112 7.88 33.45 -2.93
C ALA A 112 8.51 33.07 -4.26
N ALA A 113 8.65 31.76 -4.52
CA ALA A 113 9.22 31.29 -5.77
C ALA A 113 8.51 32.08 -6.88
N PRO A 114 9.25 32.77 -7.77
CA PRO A 114 8.64 33.68 -8.70
C PRO A 114 7.50 32.95 -9.40
N PRO A 115 6.30 33.56 -9.49
CA PRO A 115 5.14 32.89 -10.06
C PRO A 115 5.56 32.31 -11.40
N ARG A 116 5.34 31.00 -11.55
CA ARG A 116 5.76 30.30 -12.76
C ARG A 116 5.15 31.02 -13.95
N THR A 117 6.00 31.44 -14.88
CA THR A 117 5.55 32.08 -16.10
C THR A 117 5.10 30.99 -17.06
N PHE A 118 3.79 30.89 -17.28
CA PHE A 118 3.21 30.09 -18.34
C PHE A 118 3.54 30.74 -19.69
N SER A 119 3.94 29.92 -20.65
CA SER A 119 4.36 30.40 -21.97
C SER A 119 3.18 30.64 -22.90
N ALA A 120 2.07 29.94 -22.70
CA ALA A 120 0.87 30.03 -23.53
C ALA A 120 -0.23 30.91 -22.92
N ASP A 121 -0.99 31.57 -23.80
CA ASP A 121 -2.15 32.38 -23.41
C ASP A 121 -3.18 31.50 -22.68
N PRO A 122 -3.63 31.88 -21.47
CA PRO A 122 -4.57 31.08 -20.71
C PRO A 122 -5.91 30.83 -21.40
N ALA A 123 -6.30 31.65 -22.37
CA ALA A 123 -7.52 31.47 -23.13
C ALA A 123 -7.43 30.34 -24.17
N THR A 124 -6.21 29.90 -24.55
CA THR A 124 -6.04 28.84 -25.56
C THR A 124 -6.06 27.44 -24.94
N ALA A 125 -6.33 26.44 -25.77
CA ALA A 125 -6.24 25.05 -25.36
C ALA A 125 -4.83 24.68 -24.87
N ALA A 126 -3.79 25.16 -25.55
CA ALA A 126 -2.41 24.94 -25.11
C ALA A 126 -2.12 25.56 -23.73
N GLY A 127 -2.63 26.76 -23.45
CA GLY A 127 -2.47 27.39 -22.14
C GLY A 127 -3.23 26.67 -21.02
N ARG A 128 -4.44 26.16 -21.28
CA ARG A 128 -5.17 25.32 -20.31
C ARG A 128 -4.42 24.02 -20.04
N PHE A 129 -3.92 23.36 -21.09
CA PHE A 129 -3.12 22.16 -20.96
C PHE A 129 -1.83 22.41 -20.14
N GLU A 130 -1.08 23.47 -20.45
CA GLU A 130 0.15 23.84 -19.72
C GLU A 130 -0.10 24.03 -18.21
N ARG A 131 -1.20 24.68 -17.83
CA ARG A 131 -1.60 24.79 -16.42
C ARG A 131 -2.00 23.46 -15.81
N SER A 132 -2.63 22.58 -16.58
CA SER A 132 -2.98 21.25 -16.08
C SER A 132 -1.74 20.41 -15.72
N MET A 133 -0.59 20.69 -16.35
CA MET A 133 0.68 20.00 -16.07
C MET A 133 1.27 20.32 -14.68
N GLU A 134 0.81 21.39 -14.04
CA GLU A 134 1.18 21.70 -12.66
C GLU A 134 0.45 20.76 -11.69
N ILE A 135 1.22 19.99 -10.92
CA ILE A 135 0.67 19.11 -9.89
C ILE A 135 0.44 19.93 -8.61
N ASP A 136 -0.82 20.07 -8.23
CA ASP A 136 -1.20 20.60 -6.92
C ASP A 136 -1.57 19.44 -5.96
N TYR A 137 -1.91 19.79 -4.72
CA TYR A 137 -2.25 18.80 -3.70
C TYR A 137 -3.46 17.96 -4.08
N SER A 138 -4.50 18.55 -4.66
CA SER A 138 -5.72 17.83 -5.07
C SER A 138 -5.38 16.84 -6.16
N LYS A 139 -4.66 17.29 -7.21
CA LYS A 139 -4.27 16.42 -8.33
C LYS A 139 -3.40 15.25 -7.88
N TRP A 140 -2.48 15.47 -6.94
CA TRP A 140 -1.68 14.39 -6.37
C TRP A 140 -2.51 13.43 -5.52
N HIS A 141 -3.38 13.96 -4.66
CA HIS A 141 -4.19 13.17 -3.73
C HIS A 141 -5.26 12.35 -4.44
N ASP A 142 -5.95 12.98 -5.40
CA ASP A 142 -7.10 12.41 -6.12
C ASP A 142 -6.69 11.71 -7.43
N GLY A 143 -5.41 11.79 -7.81
CA GLY A 143 -4.88 11.15 -9.01
C GLY A 143 -5.36 11.80 -10.31
N GLU A 144 -5.62 13.11 -10.31
CA GLU A 144 -6.09 13.81 -11.51
C GLU A 144 -4.97 13.93 -12.57
N GLY A 145 -5.31 13.56 -13.81
CA GLY A 145 -4.44 13.66 -14.98
C GLY A 145 -4.33 15.08 -15.55
N TYR A 146 -3.75 15.19 -16.75
CA TYR A 146 -3.77 16.44 -17.50
C TYR A 146 -5.17 16.73 -18.07
N ASP A 147 -5.42 17.99 -18.49
CA ASP A 147 -6.65 18.37 -19.16
C ASP A 147 -6.68 17.81 -20.59
N LEU A 148 -7.12 16.56 -20.73
CA LEU A 148 -7.24 15.91 -22.04
C LEU A 148 -8.34 16.54 -22.92
N HIS A 149 -9.31 17.24 -22.31
CA HIS A 149 -10.33 17.97 -23.06
C HIS A 149 -9.70 19.13 -23.84
N ALA A 150 -8.68 19.78 -23.28
CA ALA A 150 -7.89 20.77 -24.02
C ALA A 150 -7.26 20.18 -25.29
N ILE A 151 -6.75 18.95 -25.26
CA ILE A 151 -6.21 18.28 -26.46
C ILE A 151 -7.30 18.04 -27.51
N ALA A 152 -8.50 17.65 -27.07
CA ALA A 152 -9.62 17.37 -27.98
C ALA A 152 -10.15 18.63 -28.68
N GLU A 153 -10.10 19.79 -28.02
CA GLU A 153 -10.52 21.09 -28.58
C GLU A 153 -9.40 21.86 -29.28
N ALA A 154 -8.16 21.40 -29.16
CA ALA A 154 -7.00 22.14 -29.62
C ALA A 154 -7.01 22.36 -31.14
N THR A 155 -6.75 23.61 -31.54
CA THR A 155 -6.46 23.95 -32.93
C THR A 155 -5.17 23.25 -33.39
N PRO A 156 -4.89 23.13 -34.70
CA PRO A 156 -3.63 22.56 -35.16
C PRO A 156 -2.38 23.23 -34.53
N ALA A 157 -2.42 24.56 -34.34
CA ALA A 157 -1.34 25.29 -33.69
C ALA A 157 -1.21 24.93 -32.20
N ASP A 158 -2.33 24.84 -31.47
CA ASP A 158 -2.33 24.42 -30.07
C ASP A 158 -1.85 22.98 -29.90
N ARG A 159 -2.24 22.06 -30.80
CA ARG A 159 -1.78 20.67 -30.77
C ARG A 159 -0.26 20.57 -30.96
N THR A 160 0.31 21.35 -31.87
CA THR A 160 1.77 21.45 -32.03
C THR A 160 2.44 22.02 -30.78
N ALA A 161 1.84 23.02 -30.13
CA ALA A 161 2.37 23.58 -28.90
C ALA A 161 2.34 22.57 -27.74
N ILE A 162 1.23 21.85 -27.56
CA ILE A 162 1.08 20.80 -26.54
C ILE A 162 2.07 19.65 -26.81
N GLU A 163 2.22 19.23 -28.07
CA GLU A 163 3.21 18.22 -28.46
C GLU A 163 4.64 18.66 -28.10
N ALA A 164 5.00 19.91 -28.37
CA ALA A 164 6.32 20.46 -28.03
C ALA A 164 6.59 20.48 -26.51
N MET A 165 5.54 20.56 -25.67
CA MET A 165 5.65 20.46 -24.21
C MET A 165 5.89 19.00 -23.75
N LEU A 166 5.25 18.04 -24.42
CA LEU A 166 5.24 16.63 -24.00
C LEU A 166 6.44 15.83 -24.52
N LEU A 167 6.85 16.04 -25.78
CA LEU A 167 7.92 15.24 -26.40
C LEU A 167 9.25 15.26 -25.63
N PRO A 168 9.75 16.40 -25.11
CA PRO A 168 10.99 16.43 -24.33
C PRO A 168 10.94 15.61 -23.03
N ARG A 169 9.73 15.31 -22.53
CA ARG A 169 9.52 14.54 -21.31
C ARG A 169 9.56 13.02 -21.56
N CYS A 170 9.46 12.57 -22.81
CA CYS A 170 9.61 11.17 -23.20
C CYS A 170 8.75 10.17 -22.38
N ALA A 171 7.49 10.52 -22.09
CA ALA A 171 6.59 9.70 -21.26
C ALA A 171 7.18 9.35 -19.88
N ALA A 172 7.72 10.36 -19.18
CA ALA A 172 8.35 10.19 -17.86
C ALA A 172 7.36 9.78 -16.76
N ASP A 173 6.08 10.13 -16.90
CA ASP A 173 5.00 9.70 -16.01
C ASP A 173 3.76 9.21 -16.78
N TRP A 174 2.79 8.66 -16.06
CA TRP A 174 1.57 8.09 -16.65
C TRP A 174 0.64 9.14 -17.28
N ARG A 175 0.70 10.41 -16.84
CA ARG A 175 -0.09 11.51 -17.41
C ARG A 175 0.49 11.95 -18.74
N ASP A 176 1.81 11.92 -18.87
CA ASP A 176 2.48 12.11 -20.15
C ASP A 176 2.05 11.02 -21.15
N VAL A 177 1.91 9.77 -20.71
CA VAL A 177 1.39 8.67 -21.55
C VAL A 177 -0.06 8.94 -22.00
N GLU A 178 -0.95 9.32 -21.08
CA GLU A 178 -2.34 9.67 -21.41
C GLU A 178 -2.41 10.78 -22.47
N ALA A 179 -1.66 11.87 -22.27
CA ALA A 179 -1.70 13.00 -23.19
C ALA A 179 -1.07 12.69 -24.55
N LEU A 180 0.03 11.94 -24.59
CA LEU A 180 0.61 11.47 -25.86
C LEU A 180 -0.35 10.54 -26.60
N ALA A 181 -1.05 9.65 -25.86
CA ALA A 181 -2.08 8.77 -26.43
C ALA A 181 -3.29 9.57 -26.95
N ALA A 182 -3.67 10.67 -26.30
CA ALA A 182 -4.71 11.58 -26.78
C ALA A 182 -4.28 12.40 -28.01
N LEU A 183 -3.01 12.79 -28.12
CA LEU A 183 -2.48 13.54 -29.27
C LEU A 183 -2.51 12.72 -30.56
N ARG A 184 -2.05 11.46 -30.53
CA ARG A 184 -1.98 10.54 -31.68
C ARG A 184 -1.24 11.10 -32.90
N THR A 185 -0.32 12.04 -32.71
CA THR A 185 0.59 12.49 -33.76
C THR A 185 1.64 11.40 -34.03
N PRO A 186 2.29 11.39 -35.22
CA PRO A 186 3.35 10.42 -35.49
C PRO A 186 4.47 10.44 -34.45
N ALA A 187 4.91 11.62 -34.01
CA ALA A 187 5.96 11.74 -33.01
C ALA A 187 5.51 11.27 -31.60
N ALA A 188 4.26 11.52 -31.22
CA ALA A 188 3.72 10.99 -29.97
C ALA A 188 3.62 9.47 -29.98
N ILE A 189 3.18 8.88 -31.11
CA ILE A 189 3.14 7.43 -31.30
C ILE A 189 4.55 6.82 -31.21
N ASP A 190 5.54 7.44 -31.85
CA ASP A 190 6.93 6.98 -31.80
C ASP A 190 7.51 7.08 -30.38
N ALA A 191 7.20 8.16 -29.65
CA ALA A 191 7.58 8.31 -28.24
C ALA A 191 6.97 7.21 -27.35
N LEU A 192 5.68 6.88 -27.55
CA LEU A 192 5.02 5.79 -26.82
C LEU A 192 5.62 4.42 -27.14
N LYS A 193 5.94 4.14 -28.42
CA LYS A 193 6.61 2.89 -28.82
C LYS A 193 8.01 2.78 -28.21
N HIS A 194 8.78 3.88 -28.20
CA HIS A 194 10.08 3.92 -27.56
C HIS A 194 9.97 3.68 -26.04
N ALA A 195 8.99 4.33 -25.38
CA ALA A 195 8.71 4.13 -23.96
C ALA A 195 8.21 2.71 -23.64
N TRP A 196 7.48 2.06 -24.53
CA TRP A 196 7.12 0.65 -24.38
C TRP A 196 8.37 -0.26 -24.39
N ALA A 197 9.29 -0.01 -25.32
CA ALA A 197 10.49 -0.83 -25.49
C ALA A 197 11.52 -0.66 -24.35
N HIS A 198 11.61 0.54 -23.77
CA HIS A 198 12.72 0.90 -22.86
C HIS A 198 12.28 1.48 -21.51
N GLY A 199 11.00 1.82 -21.36
CA GLY A 199 10.48 2.42 -20.14
C GLY A 199 10.30 1.42 -19.00
N PRO A 200 10.17 1.91 -17.75
CA PRO A 200 9.91 1.07 -16.59
C PRO A 200 8.52 0.42 -16.67
N ALA A 201 8.29 -0.62 -15.88
CA ALA A 201 7.05 -1.40 -15.89
C ALA A 201 5.78 -0.55 -15.65
N THR A 202 5.87 0.51 -14.85
CA THR A 202 4.77 1.46 -14.60
C THR A 202 4.36 2.22 -15.86
N ILE A 203 5.33 2.70 -16.64
CA ILE A 203 5.07 3.37 -17.93
C ILE A 203 4.52 2.37 -18.95
N ARG A 204 5.09 1.16 -19.03
CA ARG A 204 4.54 0.11 -19.90
C ARG A 204 3.09 -0.22 -19.56
N SER A 205 2.76 -0.34 -18.27
CA SER A 205 1.37 -0.57 -17.82
C SER A 205 0.45 0.60 -18.21
N ALA A 206 0.89 1.84 -18.04
CA ALA A 206 0.12 3.01 -18.51
C ALA A 206 -0.13 2.97 -20.02
N ILE A 207 0.88 2.62 -20.84
CA ILE A 207 0.71 2.51 -22.30
C ILE A 207 -0.27 1.39 -22.64
N ALA A 208 -0.18 0.23 -21.96
CA ALA A 208 -1.10 -0.88 -22.15
C ALA A 208 -2.55 -0.58 -21.76
N ARG A 209 -2.78 0.48 -20.98
CA ARG A 209 -4.11 0.99 -20.63
C ARG A 209 -4.60 2.04 -21.62
N HIS A 210 -3.79 3.05 -21.91
CA HIS A 210 -4.24 4.24 -22.65
C HIS A 210 -3.99 4.19 -24.17
N ALA A 211 -3.08 3.34 -24.62
CA ALA A 211 -2.77 3.13 -26.05
C ALA A 211 -2.55 1.64 -26.39
N PRO A 212 -3.48 0.73 -26.01
CA PRO A 212 -3.30 -0.70 -26.19
C PRO A 212 -3.13 -1.12 -27.66
N GLU A 213 -3.65 -0.33 -28.60
CA GLU A 213 -3.56 -0.61 -30.04
C GLU A 213 -2.13 -0.46 -30.59
N LEU A 214 -1.25 0.23 -29.87
CA LEU A 214 0.16 0.39 -30.25
C LEU A 214 1.02 -0.84 -29.90
N ILE A 215 0.48 -1.74 -29.07
CA ILE A 215 1.22 -2.87 -28.52
C ILE A 215 0.70 -4.17 -29.17
N PRO A 216 1.57 -4.99 -29.77
CA PRO A 216 1.17 -6.32 -30.20
C PRO A 216 0.64 -7.16 -29.04
N GLU A 217 -0.51 -7.81 -29.23
CA GLU A 217 -1.17 -8.60 -28.17
C GLU A 217 -0.23 -9.56 -27.43
N PRO A 218 0.67 -10.33 -28.07
CA PRO A 218 1.58 -11.22 -27.36
C PRO A 218 2.55 -10.50 -26.42
N GLU A 219 2.93 -9.26 -26.74
CA GLU A 219 3.79 -8.44 -25.87
C GLU A 219 3.00 -7.88 -24.69
N ARG A 220 1.75 -7.46 -24.93
CA ARG A 220 0.84 -7.01 -23.88
C ARG A 220 0.59 -8.12 -22.86
N ILE A 221 0.33 -9.35 -23.34
CA ILE A 221 0.19 -10.55 -22.49
C ILE A 221 1.47 -10.76 -21.69
N ARG A 222 2.63 -10.80 -22.34
CA ARG A 222 3.92 -11.03 -21.66
C ARG A 222 4.17 -10.02 -20.54
N SER A 223 3.96 -8.73 -20.81
CA SER A 223 4.16 -7.68 -19.81
C SER A 223 3.18 -7.81 -18.64
N LEU A 224 1.92 -8.17 -18.90
CA LEU A 224 0.93 -8.35 -17.84
C LEU A 224 1.27 -9.56 -16.96
N LEU A 225 1.68 -10.68 -17.57
CA LEU A 225 2.12 -11.88 -16.86
C LEU A 225 3.31 -11.58 -15.93
N GLU A 226 4.32 -10.86 -16.41
CA GLU A 226 5.48 -10.45 -15.61
C GLU A 226 5.07 -9.70 -14.33
N ILE A 227 4.11 -8.76 -14.45
CA ILE A 227 3.62 -7.97 -13.31
C ILE A 227 2.80 -8.83 -12.34
N LEU A 228 1.86 -9.64 -12.84
CA LEU A 228 1.05 -10.54 -12.00
C LEU A 228 1.90 -11.55 -11.21
N GLU A 229 3.02 -11.99 -11.80
CA GLU A 229 3.93 -12.95 -11.17
C GLU A 229 4.84 -12.33 -10.11
N THR A 230 5.10 -11.02 -10.14
CA THR A 230 6.17 -10.40 -9.33
C THR A 230 5.69 -9.25 -8.44
N ALA A 231 4.74 -8.42 -8.86
CA ALA A 231 4.38 -7.17 -8.20
C ALA A 231 3.58 -7.34 -6.89
N SER A 232 3.74 -6.38 -5.98
CA SER A 232 2.94 -6.20 -4.77
C SER A 232 1.84 -5.15 -4.99
N LEU A 233 0.83 -5.09 -4.11
CA LEU A 233 -0.20 -4.04 -4.14
C LEU A 233 0.39 -2.63 -3.97
N SER A 234 1.44 -2.48 -3.17
CA SER A 234 2.14 -1.21 -2.96
C SER A 234 2.95 -0.73 -4.17
N SER A 235 3.01 -1.52 -5.26
CA SER A 235 3.73 -1.19 -6.49
C SER A 235 2.76 -1.14 -7.67
N SER A 236 2.70 -2.20 -8.48
CA SER A 236 1.96 -2.22 -9.75
C SER A 236 0.86 -3.27 -9.81
N LEU A 237 0.63 -4.05 -8.74
CA LEU A 237 -0.33 -5.16 -8.79
C LEU A 237 -1.77 -4.68 -8.98
N SER A 238 -2.19 -3.61 -8.31
CA SER A 238 -3.55 -3.07 -8.47
C SER A 238 -3.82 -2.68 -9.93
N GLN A 239 -2.86 -2.00 -10.57
CA GLN A 239 -2.96 -1.61 -11.98
C GLN A 239 -3.03 -2.83 -12.92
N ALA A 240 -2.30 -3.91 -12.61
CA ALA A 240 -2.35 -5.16 -13.37
C ALA A 240 -3.67 -5.91 -13.17
N ILE A 241 -4.28 -5.84 -11.98
CA ILE A 241 -5.62 -6.38 -11.72
C ILE A 241 -6.65 -5.63 -12.57
N ASP A 242 -6.63 -4.29 -12.55
CA ASP A 242 -7.53 -3.48 -13.38
C ASP A 242 -7.34 -3.82 -14.88
N GLN A 243 -6.08 -3.96 -15.32
CA GLN A 243 -5.81 -4.34 -16.70
C GLN A 243 -6.29 -5.75 -17.03
N ALA A 244 -6.17 -6.70 -16.10
CA ALA A 244 -6.67 -8.06 -16.29
C ALA A 244 -8.21 -8.11 -16.28
N GLU A 245 -8.87 -7.20 -15.58
CA GLU A 245 -10.33 -7.03 -15.65
C GLU A 245 -10.79 -6.80 -17.09
N ASP A 246 -10.15 -5.86 -17.78
CA ASP A 246 -10.49 -5.50 -19.17
C ASP A 246 -9.84 -6.43 -20.22
N PHE A 247 -8.70 -7.06 -19.90
CA PHE A 247 -7.88 -7.84 -20.83
C PHE A 247 -7.39 -9.15 -20.20
N HIS A 248 -8.23 -10.18 -20.28
CA HIS A 248 -8.00 -11.50 -19.69
C HIS A 248 -8.00 -12.65 -20.72
N PRO A 249 -7.08 -12.66 -21.69
CA PRO A 249 -6.89 -13.86 -22.52
C PRO A 249 -6.48 -15.05 -21.65
N GLN A 250 -6.66 -16.27 -22.17
CA GLN A 250 -6.45 -17.51 -21.42
C GLN A 250 -5.14 -17.56 -20.60
N PRO A 251 -3.96 -17.13 -21.11
CA PRO A 251 -2.73 -17.13 -20.31
C PRO A 251 -2.80 -16.27 -19.03
N VAL A 252 -3.56 -15.17 -19.05
CA VAL A 252 -3.77 -14.28 -17.91
C VAL A 252 -4.65 -14.96 -16.86
N ILE A 253 -5.75 -15.59 -17.28
CA ILE A 253 -6.61 -16.38 -16.38
C ILE A 253 -5.79 -17.49 -15.69
N GLU A 254 -4.97 -18.22 -16.45
CA GLU A 254 -4.11 -19.25 -15.89
C GLU A 254 -3.07 -18.71 -14.91
N ALA A 255 -2.53 -17.51 -15.16
CA ALA A 255 -1.60 -16.87 -14.26
C ALA A 255 -2.26 -16.41 -12.96
N LEU A 256 -3.49 -15.89 -13.02
CA LEU A 256 -4.29 -15.58 -11.85
C LEU A 256 -4.57 -16.86 -11.02
N LEU A 257 -5.00 -17.94 -11.68
CA LEU A 257 -5.21 -19.25 -11.03
C LEU A 257 -3.94 -19.77 -10.35
N ARG A 258 -2.80 -19.83 -11.06
CA ARG A 258 -1.51 -20.20 -10.46
C ARG A 258 -1.15 -19.26 -9.30
N GLY A 259 -1.42 -17.98 -9.45
CA GLY A 259 -1.11 -16.94 -8.48
C GLY A 259 -1.89 -17.11 -7.17
N THR A 260 -3.17 -17.50 -7.21
CA THR A 260 -3.97 -17.78 -6.00
C THR A 260 -3.34 -18.86 -5.10
N LEU A 261 -2.63 -19.83 -5.69
CA LEU A 261 -1.94 -20.87 -4.94
C LEU A 261 -0.52 -20.45 -4.53
N ARG A 262 0.24 -19.85 -5.45
CA ARG A 262 1.70 -19.73 -5.35
C ARG A 262 2.20 -18.39 -4.85
N ARG A 263 1.44 -17.30 -5.03
CA ARG A 263 1.85 -15.96 -4.57
C ARG A 263 1.73 -15.85 -3.05
N SER A 264 2.48 -14.95 -2.46
CA SER A 264 2.42 -14.62 -1.03
C SER A 264 1.74 -13.26 -0.81
N GLY A 265 1.50 -12.93 0.45
CA GLY A 265 0.87 -11.67 0.83
C GLY A 265 -0.59 -11.59 0.38
N GLU A 266 -1.00 -10.41 -0.10
CA GLU A 266 -2.39 -10.09 -0.42
C GLU A 266 -2.79 -10.50 -1.84
N ALA A 267 -1.83 -10.76 -2.74
CA ALA A 267 -2.10 -11.09 -4.15
C ALA A 267 -3.08 -12.27 -4.35
N PRO A 268 -2.97 -13.40 -3.60
CA PRO A 268 -3.94 -14.49 -3.71
C PRO A 268 -5.39 -14.11 -3.47
N VAL A 269 -5.63 -13.18 -2.54
CA VAL A 269 -6.98 -12.69 -2.19
C VAL A 269 -7.58 -11.95 -3.37
N HIS A 270 -6.82 -11.03 -3.95
CA HIS A 270 -7.29 -10.22 -5.09
C HIS A 270 -7.44 -11.06 -6.37
N PHE A 271 -6.58 -12.04 -6.60
CA PHE A 271 -6.72 -12.94 -7.75
C PHE A 271 -7.97 -13.81 -7.64
N ALA A 272 -8.29 -14.32 -6.44
CA ALA A 272 -9.51 -15.08 -6.21
C ALA A 272 -10.77 -14.22 -6.43
N ALA A 273 -10.73 -12.96 -5.97
CA ALA A 273 -11.82 -12.01 -6.17
C ALA A 273 -12.03 -11.68 -7.66
N LEU A 274 -10.95 -11.34 -8.37
CA LEU A 274 -11.00 -11.07 -9.80
C LEU A 274 -11.49 -12.29 -10.60
N LEU A 275 -11.04 -13.50 -10.30
CA LEU A 275 -11.50 -14.72 -10.99
C LEU A 275 -13.00 -14.98 -10.78
N MET A 276 -13.54 -14.71 -9.59
CA MET A 276 -14.98 -14.80 -9.35
C MET A 276 -15.77 -13.78 -10.18
N PHE A 277 -15.27 -12.55 -10.28
CA PHE A 277 -15.86 -11.50 -11.11
C PHE A 277 -15.83 -11.85 -12.60
N LEU A 278 -14.66 -12.22 -13.14
CA LEU A 278 -14.47 -12.59 -14.54
C LEU A 278 -15.32 -13.80 -14.98
N HIS A 279 -15.76 -14.62 -14.03
CA HIS A 279 -16.66 -15.75 -14.27
C HIS A 279 -18.12 -15.50 -13.87
N GLY A 280 -18.50 -14.24 -13.61
CA GLY A 280 -19.87 -13.82 -13.31
C GLY A 280 -20.41 -14.37 -11.99
N LYS A 281 -19.53 -14.64 -11.02
CA LYS A 281 -19.85 -15.15 -9.67
C LYS A 281 -19.78 -14.07 -8.58
N ALA A 282 -19.42 -12.85 -8.97
CA ALA A 282 -19.35 -11.67 -8.12
C ALA A 282 -19.79 -10.45 -8.95
N GLU A 283 -20.33 -9.42 -8.31
CA GLU A 283 -20.84 -8.22 -9.00
C GLU A 283 -19.74 -7.19 -9.31
N SER A 284 -18.58 -7.31 -8.65
CA SER A 284 -17.41 -6.45 -8.87
C SER A 284 -16.12 -7.23 -8.66
N ALA A 285 -15.00 -6.69 -9.17
CA ALA A 285 -13.67 -7.28 -9.03
C ALA A 285 -13.26 -7.56 -7.57
N PHE A 286 -13.85 -6.83 -6.60
CA PHE A 286 -13.78 -7.16 -5.19
C PHE A 286 -15.14 -7.00 -4.50
N ASP A 287 -15.95 -8.05 -4.59
CA ASP A 287 -17.27 -8.11 -3.96
C ASP A 287 -17.17 -8.30 -2.43
N TRP A 288 -17.64 -7.29 -1.68
CA TRP A 288 -17.58 -7.26 -0.22
C TRP A 288 -18.40 -8.38 0.44
N ASP A 289 -19.46 -8.88 -0.21
CA ASP A 289 -20.27 -9.97 0.33
C ASP A 289 -19.52 -11.30 0.27
N GLN A 290 -18.57 -11.43 -0.66
CA GLN A 290 -17.70 -12.59 -0.82
C GLN A 290 -16.37 -12.43 -0.06
N ARG A 291 -16.13 -11.29 0.60
CA ARG A 291 -14.88 -11.03 1.34
C ARG A 291 -14.48 -12.14 2.32
N PRO A 292 -15.39 -12.75 3.12
CA PRO A 292 -15.01 -13.86 3.99
C PRO A 292 -14.42 -15.06 3.24
N PHE A 293 -14.89 -15.31 2.02
CA PHE A 293 -14.34 -16.37 1.17
C PHE A 293 -12.95 -15.97 0.63
N PHE A 294 -12.78 -14.76 0.11
CA PHE A 294 -11.48 -14.29 -0.42
C PHE A 294 -10.38 -14.30 0.64
N LEU A 295 -10.70 -13.91 1.88
CA LEU A 295 -9.73 -13.87 2.98
C LEU A 295 -9.18 -15.25 3.37
N ARG A 296 -9.82 -16.36 2.96
CA ARG A 296 -9.26 -17.71 3.16
C ARG A 296 -7.97 -17.94 2.38
N PHE A 297 -7.71 -17.16 1.33
CA PHE A 297 -6.45 -17.19 0.60
C PHE A 297 -5.31 -16.47 1.34
N LEU A 298 -5.63 -15.62 2.34
CA LEU A 298 -4.66 -14.96 3.22
C LEU A 298 -4.23 -15.89 4.38
N THR A 299 -3.75 -17.07 4.03
CA THR A 299 -3.26 -18.07 4.99
C THR A 299 -1.82 -18.49 4.66
N PRO A 300 -0.94 -18.67 5.66
CA PRO A 300 0.36 -19.28 5.45
C PRO A 300 0.27 -20.81 5.31
N ASP A 301 -0.84 -21.45 5.69
CA ASP A 301 -1.01 -22.89 5.58
C ASP A 301 -1.36 -23.28 4.13
N ARG A 302 -0.48 -24.08 3.53
CA ARG A 302 -0.64 -24.56 2.16
C ARG A 302 -1.90 -25.40 1.97
N LYS A 303 -2.29 -26.23 2.95
CA LYS A 303 -3.47 -27.11 2.85
C LYS A 303 -4.76 -26.31 2.87
N ASP A 304 -4.84 -25.32 3.75
CA ASP A 304 -6.00 -24.41 3.80
C ASP A 304 -6.15 -23.64 2.50
N ARG A 305 -5.03 -23.21 1.91
CA ARG A 305 -5.01 -22.53 0.62
C ARG A 305 -5.45 -23.45 -0.53
N GLU A 306 -4.98 -24.69 -0.58
CA GLU A 306 -5.40 -25.67 -1.58
C GLU A 306 -6.90 -26.00 -1.45
N ALA A 307 -7.42 -26.11 -0.22
CA ALA A 307 -8.85 -26.32 0.00
C ALA A 307 -9.69 -25.12 -0.47
N ALA A 308 -9.26 -23.88 -0.16
CA ALA A 308 -9.92 -22.68 -0.67
C ALA A 308 -9.84 -22.58 -2.21
N PHE A 309 -8.72 -23.00 -2.81
CA PHE A 309 -8.54 -23.02 -4.25
C PHE A 309 -9.45 -24.04 -4.95
N VAL A 310 -9.57 -25.26 -4.43
CA VAL A 310 -10.51 -26.26 -4.97
C VAL A 310 -11.95 -25.73 -4.92
N GLU A 311 -12.32 -25.04 -3.84
CA GLU A 311 -13.63 -24.40 -3.74
C GLU A 311 -13.81 -23.25 -4.74
N LEU A 312 -12.78 -22.41 -4.94
CA LEU A 312 -12.78 -21.37 -5.98
C LEU A 312 -13.01 -21.97 -7.36
N CYS A 313 -12.20 -22.96 -7.75
CA CYS A 313 -12.32 -23.70 -9.00
C CYS A 313 -13.72 -24.29 -9.19
N SER A 314 -14.31 -24.87 -8.13
CA SER A 314 -15.69 -25.37 -8.17
C SER A 314 -16.72 -24.26 -8.41
N LYS A 315 -16.60 -23.10 -7.76
CA LYS A 315 -17.52 -21.96 -7.94
C LYS A 315 -17.46 -21.39 -9.36
N ILE A 316 -16.27 -21.34 -9.95
CA ILE A 316 -16.05 -20.76 -11.28
C ILE A 316 -16.11 -21.78 -12.43
N GLY A 317 -16.25 -23.08 -12.12
CA GLY A 317 -16.36 -24.14 -13.13
C GLY A 317 -15.05 -24.54 -13.82
N VAL A 318 -13.93 -24.42 -13.12
CA VAL A 318 -12.57 -24.78 -13.60
C VAL A 318 -12.10 -26.07 -12.93
N ASP A 319 -11.40 -26.94 -13.66
CA ASP A 319 -10.72 -28.11 -13.08
C ASP A 319 -9.46 -27.67 -12.31
N PRO A 320 -9.35 -27.95 -10.99
CA PRO A 320 -8.18 -27.57 -10.21
C PRO A 320 -6.95 -28.44 -10.48
N SER A 321 -7.12 -29.65 -11.07
CA SER A 321 -6.07 -30.66 -11.20
C SER A 321 -4.77 -30.19 -11.87
N PRO A 322 -4.78 -29.31 -12.89
CA PRO A 322 -3.55 -28.80 -13.51
C PRO A 322 -2.72 -27.85 -12.64
N TYR A 323 -3.27 -27.36 -11.52
CA TYR A 323 -2.67 -26.30 -10.70
C TYR A 323 -2.17 -26.77 -9.32
N LEU A 324 -2.74 -27.88 -8.82
CA LEU A 324 -2.36 -28.53 -7.56
C LEU A 324 -1.07 -29.35 -7.74
#